data_AF-A0A401NXR1-F1
#
_entry.id   AF-A0A401NXR1-F1
#
_cell.length_a   1.000
_cell.length_b   1.000
_cell.length_c   1.000
_cell.angle_alpha   90.00
_cell.angle_beta   90.00
_cell.angle_gamma   90.00
#
_symmetry.space_group_name_H-M   'P 1'
#
loop_
_entity.id
_entity.type
_entity.pdbx_description
1 polymer ?
#
loop_
_entity_poly.entity_id
_entity_poly.type
_entity_poly.pdbx_seq_one_letter_code
_entity_poly.pdbx_strand_id
1 'polypeptide(L)'
;MIYLCATMWHETVDEMSNILASIFRLDKYKPSSSKSHEDNFDFEAHIYFDDAFHLTVPQDNVQERVANEYVKSLVCIMEDIYRTFSGEKQNLKDEQEDDEMVKQTIMETPYGGRITYTLPHGNMLHVHLKDKQKIRHKKRWSQIMYMYYLLGWKLNRKYFTLTGILEDEILTSNASKTEKENTYILALDGDTGFQPSAIILLVDRLRRYPGVGAACGRIHPTGTGPMVWYQKFEYAVGHWLQKTAEHVLGCVLCSPGCFSLYRAAALMDDNVVKKYTTKATEGHHFVQYDQGM
;
A
#
# COMPACT_ATOMS: atom_id res chain seq x y z
N MET A 1 11.72 6.98 -2.21
CA MET A 1 10.80 5.99 -2.78
C MET A 1 9.69 5.71 -1.78
N ILE A 2 8.44 5.72 -2.21
CA ILE A 2 7.28 5.38 -1.37
C ILE A 2 6.55 4.18 -1.96
N TYR A 3 6.40 3.12 -1.19
CA TYR A 3 5.54 1.99 -1.55
C TYR A 3 4.17 2.16 -0.92
N LEU A 4 3.13 2.37 -1.74
CA LEU A 4 1.75 2.37 -1.26
C LEU A 4 1.26 0.93 -1.22
N CYS A 5 0.70 0.49 -0.10
CA CYS A 5 0.24 -0.87 0.12
C CYS A 5 -1.17 -0.86 0.68
N ALA A 6 -2.14 -1.24 -0.15
CA ALA A 6 -3.52 -1.43 0.23
C ALA A 6 -3.86 -2.91 0.30
N THR A 7 -4.77 -3.28 1.20
CA THR A 7 -5.37 -4.62 1.23
C THR A 7 -6.86 -4.51 0.97
N MET A 8 -7.38 -5.34 0.07
CA MET A 8 -8.80 -5.39 -0.28
C MET A 8 -9.35 -6.78 -0.01
N TRP A 9 -10.56 -6.85 0.54
CA TRP A 9 -11.31 -8.10 0.65
C TRP A 9 -12.82 -7.81 0.61
N HIS A 10 -13.47 -8.22 -0.48
CA HIS A 10 -14.90 -7.95 -0.72
C HIS A 10 -15.30 -6.47 -0.57
N GLU A 11 -14.40 -5.56 -0.97
CA GLU A 11 -14.68 -4.13 -1.00
C GLU A 11 -15.78 -3.83 -2.03
N THR A 12 -16.58 -2.80 -1.75
CA THR A 12 -17.60 -2.28 -2.67
C THR A 12 -16.98 -1.56 -3.86
N VAL A 13 -17.78 -1.36 -4.91
CA VAL A 13 -17.37 -0.60 -6.09
C VAL A 13 -16.93 0.81 -5.73
N ASP A 14 -17.65 1.47 -4.81
CA ASP A 14 -17.34 2.83 -4.36
C ASP A 14 -16.01 2.90 -3.58
N GLU A 15 -15.77 1.93 -2.69
CA GLU A 15 -14.51 1.83 -1.92
C GLU A 15 -13.31 1.61 -2.86
N MET A 16 -13.40 0.63 -3.76
CA MET A 16 -12.37 0.36 -4.76
C MET A 16 -12.13 1.58 -5.67
N SER A 17 -13.20 2.27 -6.09
CA SER A 17 -13.08 3.48 -6.91
C SER A 17 -12.39 4.62 -6.17
N ASN A 18 -12.69 4.81 -4.89
CA ASN A 18 -12.14 5.91 -4.09
C ASN A 18 -10.62 5.77 -3.90
N ILE A 19 -10.15 4.57 -3.56
CA ILE A 19 -8.71 4.34 -3.37
C ILE A 19 -7.95 4.37 -4.70
N LEU A 20 -8.51 3.80 -5.78
CA LEU A 20 -7.91 3.91 -7.11
C LEU A 20 -7.84 5.37 -7.57
N ALA A 21 -8.92 6.14 -7.44
CA ALA A 21 -8.91 7.56 -7.77
C ALA A 21 -7.86 8.34 -6.95
N SER A 22 -7.64 7.96 -5.68
CA SER A 22 -6.61 8.58 -4.84
C SER A 22 -5.19 8.27 -5.36
N ILE A 23 -4.94 7.04 -5.81
CA ILE A 23 -3.66 6.64 -6.44
C ILE A 23 -3.45 7.39 -7.77
N PHE A 24 -4.46 7.51 -8.62
CA PHE A 24 -4.36 8.24 -9.89
C PHE A 24 -4.16 9.75 -9.69
N ARG A 25 -4.80 10.34 -8.66
CA ARG A 25 -4.51 11.74 -8.27
C ARG A 25 -3.07 11.92 -7.81
N LEU A 26 -2.51 10.92 -7.12
CA LEU A 26 -1.10 10.93 -6.71
C LEU A 26 -0.16 10.79 -7.92
N ASP A 27 -0.50 9.95 -8.90
CA ASP A 27 0.25 9.81 -10.16
C ASP A 27 0.34 11.14 -10.93
N LYS A 28 -0.78 11.87 -11.00
CA LYS A 28 -0.84 13.21 -11.61
C LYS A 28 -0.07 14.27 -10.80
N TYR A 29 0.08 14.07 -9.50
CA TYR A 29 0.64 15.09 -8.62
C TYR A 29 2.13 15.28 -8.92
N LYS A 30 2.46 16.46 -9.45
CA LYS A 30 3.85 16.94 -9.56
C LYS A 30 4.02 18.11 -8.59
N PRO A 31 5.03 18.08 -7.69
CA PRO A 31 5.32 19.24 -6.87
C PRO A 31 5.63 20.43 -7.78
N SER A 32 5.06 21.60 -7.46
CA SER A 32 5.34 22.83 -8.21
C SER A 32 6.84 23.09 -8.22
N SER A 33 7.41 23.33 -9.42
CA SER A 33 8.82 23.71 -9.67
C SER A 33 9.35 24.89 -8.82
N SER A 34 8.45 25.59 -8.11
CA SER A 34 8.76 26.69 -7.20
C SER A 34 9.13 26.27 -5.77
N LYS A 35 8.85 25.03 -5.36
CA LYS A 35 9.27 24.46 -4.08
C LYS A 35 10.45 23.52 -4.32
N SER A 36 11.38 23.51 -3.36
CA SER A 36 12.66 22.79 -3.41
C SER A 36 12.55 21.37 -3.99
N HIS A 37 13.64 20.91 -4.64
CA HIS A 37 13.82 19.54 -5.14
C HIS A 37 13.50 18.41 -4.12
N GLU A 38 13.32 18.76 -2.84
CA GLU A 38 12.99 17.84 -1.76
C GLU A 38 11.57 17.26 -1.88
N ASP A 39 10.61 17.98 -2.47
CA ASP A 39 9.21 17.51 -2.57
C ASP A 39 8.98 16.45 -3.67
N ASN A 40 10.00 16.12 -4.46
CA ASN A 40 9.89 15.10 -5.50
C ASN A 40 10.08 13.70 -4.90
N PHE A 41 9.10 12.82 -5.11
CA PHE A 41 9.16 11.44 -4.67
C PHE A 41 8.61 10.51 -5.76
N ASP A 42 9.34 9.43 -6.00
CA ASP A 42 8.82 8.31 -6.77
C ASP A 42 7.96 7.44 -5.86
N PHE A 43 6.87 6.92 -6.39
CA PHE A 43 6.05 5.95 -5.69
C PHE A 43 5.71 4.74 -6.56
N GLU A 44 5.47 3.63 -5.88
CA GLU A 44 4.97 2.39 -6.47
C GLU A 44 3.77 1.93 -5.65
N ALA A 45 2.65 1.65 -6.29
CA ALA A 45 1.43 1.24 -5.62
C ALA A 45 1.22 -0.27 -5.70
N HIS A 46 0.77 -0.86 -4.61
CA HIS A 46 0.48 -2.28 -4.46
C HIS A 46 -0.89 -2.47 -3.82
N ILE A 47 -1.76 -3.21 -4.49
CA ILE A 47 -3.06 -3.62 -3.96
C ILE A 47 -3.04 -5.13 -3.79
N TYR A 48 -3.23 -5.61 -2.57
CA TYR A 48 -3.30 -7.03 -2.25
C TYR A 48 -4.76 -7.45 -2.12
N PHE A 49 -5.24 -8.13 -3.16
CA PHE A 49 -6.61 -8.63 -3.24
C PHE A 49 -6.69 -10.03 -2.62
N ASP A 50 -7.38 -10.15 -1.50
CA ASP A 50 -7.54 -11.41 -0.80
C ASP A 50 -8.71 -12.23 -1.36
N ASP A 51 -8.56 -13.56 -1.36
CA ASP A 51 -9.54 -14.52 -1.92
C ASP A 51 -9.98 -14.19 -3.36
N ALA A 52 -9.00 -13.93 -4.24
CA ALA A 52 -9.24 -13.42 -5.60
C ALA A 52 -9.82 -14.46 -6.59
N PHE A 53 -9.84 -15.74 -6.23
CA PHE A 53 -10.18 -16.84 -7.14
C PHE A 53 -11.25 -17.76 -6.57
N HIS A 54 -12.09 -18.31 -7.45
CA HIS A 54 -12.99 -19.42 -7.16
C HIS A 54 -12.74 -20.56 -8.15
N LEU A 55 -13.10 -21.77 -7.74
CA LEU A 55 -13.07 -22.93 -8.60
C LEU A 55 -14.42 -23.09 -9.27
N THR A 56 -14.44 -23.11 -10.59
CA THR A 56 -15.60 -23.51 -11.38
C THR A 56 -15.44 -24.97 -11.78
N VAL A 57 -16.56 -25.68 -11.84
CA VAL A 57 -16.63 -27.02 -12.45
C VAL A 57 -17.39 -26.86 -13.76
N PRO A 58 -16.70 -26.52 -14.87
CA PRO A 58 -17.29 -26.65 -16.19
C PRO A 58 -17.69 -28.10 -16.47
N GLN A 59 -18.54 -28.28 -17.49
CA GLN A 59 -19.23 -29.51 -17.85
C GLN A 59 -18.33 -30.76 -18.03
N ASP A 60 -17.00 -30.58 -18.13
CA ASP A 60 -15.99 -31.62 -18.37
C ASP A 60 -15.27 -32.14 -17.10
N ASN A 61 -15.79 -31.91 -15.88
CA ASN A 61 -15.19 -32.36 -14.60
C ASN A 61 -13.77 -31.85 -14.29
N VAL A 62 -13.22 -30.92 -15.08
CA VAL A 62 -11.94 -30.26 -14.79
C VAL A 62 -12.21 -29.00 -13.97
N GLN A 63 -11.68 -28.91 -12.76
CA GLN A 63 -11.76 -27.69 -11.96
C GLN A 63 -10.91 -26.59 -12.58
N GLU A 64 -11.54 -25.50 -13.01
CA GLU A 64 -10.84 -24.33 -13.53
C GLU A 64 -10.81 -23.22 -12.48
N ARG A 65 -9.66 -22.55 -12.36
CA ARG A 65 -9.48 -21.42 -11.46
C ARG A 65 -9.87 -20.14 -12.19
N VAL A 66 -10.93 -19.48 -11.72
CA VAL A 66 -11.45 -18.24 -12.32
C VAL A 66 -11.43 -17.11 -11.30
N ALA A 67 -11.15 -15.88 -11.76
CA ALA A 67 -11.22 -14.68 -10.92
C ALA A 67 -12.65 -14.46 -10.40
N ASN A 68 -12.77 -14.07 -9.13
CA ASN A 68 -14.07 -13.78 -8.50
C ASN A 68 -14.72 -12.49 -9.08
N GLU A 69 -15.97 -12.23 -8.71
CA GLU A 69 -16.71 -11.07 -9.20
C GLU A 69 -16.08 -9.73 -8.78
N TYR A 70 -15.52 -9.65 -7.57
CA TYR A 70 -14.89 -8.41 -7.09
C TYR A 70 -13.64 -8.05 -7.88
N VAL A 71 -12.83 -9.03 -8.29
CA VAL A 71 -11.67 -8.82 -9.16
C VAL A 71 -12.13 -8.37 -10.54
N LYS A 72 -13.22 -8.92 -11.07
CA LYS A 72 -13.81 -8.45 -12.34
C LYS A 72 -14.28 -6.99 -12.21
N SER A 73 -14.99 -6.66 -11.13
CA SER A 73 -15.40 -5.28 -10.84
C SER A 73 -14.20 -4.33 -10.73
N LEU A 74 -13.12 -4.75 -10.06
CA LEU A 74 -11.89 -3.96 -9.96
C LEU A 74 -11.30 -3.66 -11.34
N VAL A 75 -11.25 -4.63 -12.25
CA VAL A 75 -10.74 -4.44 -13.61
C VAL A 75 -11.61 -3.44 -14.38
N CYS A 76 -12.94 -3.56 -14.31
CA CYS A 76 -13.84 -2.59 -14.95
C CYS A 76 -13.64 -1.16 -14.40
N ILE A 77 -13.61 -1.01 -13.07
CA ILE A 77 -13.37 0.30 -12.41
C ILE A 77 -12.02 0.87 -12.84
N MET A 78 -11.00 0.03 -12.94
CA MET A 78 -9.66 0.43 -13.35
C MET A 78 -9.66 1.00 -14.77
N GLU A 79 -10.38 0.38 -15.72
CA GLU A 79 -10.52 0.88 -17.08
C GLU A 79 -11.23 2.24 -17.13
N ASP A 80 -12.32 2.40 -16.35
CA ASP A 80 -13.09 3.65 -16.29
C ASP A 80 -12.26 4.81 -15.70
N ILE A 81 -11.55 4.55 -14.60
CA ILE A 81 -10.66 5.53 -13.97
C ILE A 81 -9.51 5.87 -14.91
N TYR A 82 -8.90 4.87 -15.55
CA TYR A 82 -7.80 5.10 -16.47
C TYR A 82 -8.20 6.05 -17.61
N ARG A 83 -9.35 5.78 -18.25
CA ARG A 83 -9.90 6.66 -19.30
C ARG A 83 -10.14 8.09 -18.81
N THR A 84 -10.69 8.22 -17.61
CA THR A 84 -10.97 9.54 -17.01
C THR A 84 -9.68 10.35 -16.82
N PHE A 85 -8.65 9.76 -16.23
CA PHE A 85 -7.39 10.45 -15.94
C PHE A 85 -6.48 10.62 -17.17
N SER A 86 -6.56 9.73 -18.17
CA SER A 86 -5.88 9.91 -19.46
C SER A 86 -6.52 11.01 -20.29
N GLY A 87 -7.85 11.14 -20.30
CA GLY A 87 -8.54 12.23 -21.01
C GLY A 87 -8.15 13.62 -20.49
N GLU A 88 -7.93 13.77 -19.18
CA GLU A 88 -7.43 15.03 -18.60
C GLU A 88 -6.02 15.41 -19.09
N LYS A 89 -5.17 14.44 -19.43
CA LYS A 89 -3.81 14.66 -19.93
C LYS A 89 -3.83 15.20 -21.36
N GLN A 90 -4.80 14.80 -22.17
CA GLN A 90 -4.95 15.25 -23.57
C GLN A 90 -5.43 16.70 -23.66
N ASN A 91 -6.26 17.18 -22.72
CA ASN A 91 -6.67 18.61 -22.67
C ASN A 91 -5.50 19.59 -22.44
N LEU A 92 -4.30 19.10 -22.15
CA LEU A 92 -3.08 19.90 -21.88
C LEU A 92 -2.04 19.80 -23.00
N LYS A 93 -2.25 18.95 -24.02
CA LYS A 93 -1.35 18.81 -25.17
C LYS A 93 -2.17 18.69 -26.45
N ASP A 94 -2.19 19.78 -27.23
CA ASP A 94 -2.55 19.69 -28.65
C ASP A 94 -1.60 18.70 -29.34
N GLU A 95 -2.21 17.85 -30.15
CA GLU A 95 -1.62 16.93 -31.14
C GLU A 95 -1.16 15.52 -30.69
N GLN A 96 -1.73 14.59 -31.46
CA GLN A 96 -1.36 13.21 -31.79
C GLN A 96 -2.02 12.07 -31.01
N GLU A 97 -2.93 11.46 -31.78
CA GLU A 97 -3.57 10.15 -31.65
C GLU A 97 -2.55 9.07 -31.26
N ASP A 98 -2.66 8.61 -30.03
CA ASP A 98 -2.64 7.18 -29.74
C ASP A 98 -3.80 6.98 -28.77
N ASP A 99 -4.73 6.10 -29.11
CA ASP A 99 -5.70 5.55 -28.18
C ASP A 99 -4.87 4.95 -27.02
N GLU A 100 -4.70 5.68 -25.90
CA GLU A 100 -3.86 5.28 -24.77
C GLU A 100 -4.53 4.08 -24.09
N MET A 101 -4.44 2.91 -24.73
CA MET A 101 -4.94 1.65 -24.24
C MET A 101 -4.27 1.37 -22.89
N VAL A 102 -5.05 0.85 -21.94
CA VAL A 102 -4.56 0.50 -20.60
C VAL A 102 -3.33 -0.40 -20.73
N LYS A 103 -2.16 0.12 -20.34
CA LYS A 103 -0.89 -0.63 -20.38
C LYS A 103 -0.85 -1.59 -19.20
N GLN A 104 -1.34 -2.80 -19.42
CA GLN A 104 -1.37 -3.87 -18.42
C GLN A 104 -0.55 -5.10 -18.80
N THR A 105 0.01 -5.77 -17.79
CA THR A 105 0.67 -7.08 -17.92
C THR A 105 0.15 -8.01 -16.84
N ILE A 106 -0.30 -9.20 -17.25
CA ILE A 106 -0.80 -10.24 -16.35
C ILE A 106 0.26 -11.34 -16.25
N MET A 107 0.55 -11.78 -15.05
CA MET A 107 1.49 -12.88 -14.82
C MET A 107 1.04 -13.80 -13.68
N GLU A 108 1.35 -15.08 -13.82
CA GLU A 108 1.18 -16.03 -12.73
C GLU A 108 2.26 -15.85 -11.67
N THR A 109 1.89 -16.08 -10.41
CA THR A 109 2.80 -15.96 -9.27
C THR A 109 2.61 -17.14 -8.32
N PRO A 110 3.61 -17.49 -7.48
CA PRO A 110 3.50 -18.61 -6.55
C PRO A 110 2.29 -18.53 -5.60
N TYR A 111 1.79 -17.32 -5.32
CA TYR A 111 0.65 -17.08 -4.42
C TYR A 111 -0.69 -16.88 -5.15
N GLY A 112 -0.74 -16.93 -6.48
CA GLY A 112 -1.96 -16.67 -7.26
C GLY A 112 -1.64 -16.03 -8.61
N GLY A 113 -1.83 -14.72 -8.72
CA GLY A 113 -1.56 -13.96 -9.93
C GLY A 113 -1.19 -12.51 -9.63
N ARG A 114 -0.72 -11.78 -10.64
CA ARG A 114 -0.45 -10.35 -10.53
C ARG A 114 -0.82 -9.64 -11.83
N ILE A 115 -1.55 -8.55 -11.70
CA ILE A 115 -1.80 -7.60 -12.78
C ILE A 115 -0.94 -6.36 -12.50
N THR A 116 -0.20 -5.91 -13.50
CA THR A 116 0.66 -4.73 -13.40
C THR A 116 0.19 -3.70 -14.39
N TYR A 117 -0.08 -2.50 -13.91
CA TYR A 117 -0.52 -1.35 -14.70
C TYR A 117 0.57 -0.28 -14.71
N THR A 118 0.83 0.30 -15.87
CA THR A 118 1.57 1.56 -15.98
C THR A 118 0.57 2.69 -15.97
N LEU A 119 0.60 3.56 -14.95
CA LEU A 119 -0.32 4.68 -14.80
C LEU A 119 -0.01 5.78 -15.85
N PRO A 120 -0.96 6.69 -16.15
CA PRO A 120 -0.81 7.68 -17.23
C PRO A 120 0.42 8.60 -17.14
N HIS A 121 0.93 8.87 -15.93
CA HIS A 121 2.12 9.69 -15.68
C HIS A 121 3.38 8.87 -15.39
N GLY A 122 3.33 7.55 -15.53
CA GLY A 122 4.50 6.66 -15.55
C GLY A 122 4.76 5.88 -14.26
N ASN A 123 4.02 6.13 -13.17
CA ASN A 123 4.15 5.31 -11.96
C ASN A 123 3.52 3.92 -12.16
N MET A 124 3.94 2.95 -11.35
CA MET A 124 3.49 1.56 -11.46
C MET A 124 2.46 1.23 -10.39
N LEU A 125 1.40 0.51 -10.79
CA LEU A 125 0.42 -0.09 -9.89
C LEU A 125 0.39 -1.61 -10.07
N HIS A 126 0.67 -2.35 -9.01
CA HIS A 126 0.63 -3.81 -8.96
C HIS A 126 -0.57 -4.30 -8.15
N VAL A 127 -1.48 -5.02 -8.81
CA VAL A 127 -2.58 -5.73 -8.17
C VAL A 127 -2.17 -7.18 -7.98
N HIS A 128 -1.94 -7.57 -6.73
CA HIS A 128 -1.58 -8.92 -6.31
C HIS A 128 -2.86 -9.71 -6.01
N LEU A 129 -3.18 -10.70 -6.84
CA LEU A 129 -4.33 -11.57 -6.70
C LEU A 129 -3.94 -12.80 -5.87
N LYS A 130 -4.45 -12.92 -4.65
CA LYS A 130 -4.13 -14.02 -3.75
C LYS A 130 -5.09 -15.19 -3.93
N ASP A 131 -4.52 -16.37 -4.04
CA ASP A 131 -5.25 -17.64 -4.08
C ASP A 131 -5.29 -18.26 -2.69
N LYS A 132 -6.50 -18.38 -2.12
CA LYS A 132 -6.70 -18.93 -0.76
C LYS A 132 -6.21 -20.37 -0.60
N GLN A 133 -6.04 -21.11 -1.69
CA GLN A 133 -5.50 -22.47 -1.67
C GLN A 133 -3.98 -22.48 -1.60
N LYS A 134 -3.31 -21.43 -2.06
CA LYS A 134 -1.84 -21.34 -2.12
C LYS A 134 -1.24 -20.55 -0.95
N ILE A 135 -1.92 -19.51 -0.48
CA ILE A 135 -1.42 -18.62 0.58
C ILE A 135 -2.48 -18.36 1.66
N ARG A 136 -2.02 -18.05 2.87
CA ARG A 136 -2.90 -17.68 3.98
C ARG A 136 -3.74 -16.45 3.62
N HIS A 137 -5.05 -16.57 3.80
CA HIS A 137 -6.03 -15.51 3.64
C HIS A 137 -6.12 -14.66 4.91
N LYS A 138 -6.83 -13.53 4.84
CA LYS A 138 -6.98 -12.40 5.78
C LYS A 138 -6.03 -11.22 5.55
N LYS A 139 -6.52 -10.02 5.90
CA LYS A 139 -5.82 -8.72 5.78
C LYS A 139 -4.40 -8.75 6.37
N ARG A 140 -4.22 -9.33 7.57
CA ARG A 140 -2.90 -9.48 8.20
C ARG A 140 -1.88 -10.23 7.34
N TRP A 141 -2.26 -11.35 6.73
CA TRP A 141 -1.34 -12.15 5.91
C TRP A 141 -0.97 -11.42 4.62
N SER A 142 -1.90 -10.62 4.09
CA SER A 142 -1.59 -9.68 3.01
C SER A 142 -0.59 -8.61 3.45
N GLN A 143 -0.71 -8.10 4.68
CA GLN A 143 0.24 -7.14 5.24
C GLN A 143 1.66 -7.70 5.39
N ILE A 144 1.77 -8.88 6.00
CA ILE A 144 3.05 -9.60 6.13
C ILE A 144 3.67 -9.86 4.76
N MET A 145 2.84 -10.26 3.78
CA MET A 145 3.30 -10.57 2.43
C MET A 145 3.96 -9.36 1.76
N TYR A 146 3.35 -8.16 1.84
CA TYR A 146 3.98 -6.97 1.24
C TYR A 146 5.22 -6.53 2.00
N MET A 147 5.24 -6.66 3.33
CA MET A 147 6.43 -6.34 4.11
C MET A 147 7.61 -7.21 3.69
N TYR A 148 7.41 -8.53 3.58
CA TYR A 148 8.47 -9.44 3.10
C TYR A 148 8.85 -9.21 1.64
N TYR A 149 7.86 -9.00 0.77
CA TYR A 149 8.10 -8.78 -0.64
C TYR A 149 8.90 -7.50 -0.90
N LEU A 150 8.49 -6.38 -0.30
CA LEU A 150 9.09 -5.08 -0.54
C LEU A 150 10.40 -4.91 0.23
N LEU A 151 10.41 -5.21 1.53
CA LEU A 151 11.59 -5.05 2.35
C LEU A 151 12.60 -6.18 2.08
N GLY A 152 12.15 -7.43 2.14
CA GLY A 152 13.02 -8.59 2.00
C GLY A 152 13.48 -8.85 0.58
N TRP A 153 12.56 -8.85 -0.40
CA TRP A 153 12.91 -9.22 -1.78
C TRP A 153 13.28 -8.03 -2.65
N LYS A 154 12.52 -6.92 -2.68
CA LYS A 154 12.89 -5.78 -3.53
C LYS A 154 14.10 -5.03 -2.99
N LEU A 155 14.06 -4.64 -1.72
CA LEU A 155 15.09 -3.77 -1.16
C LEU A 155 16.38 -4.52 -0.85
N ASN A 156 16.35 -5.61 -0.07
CA ASN A 156 17.58 -6.34 0.29
C ASN A 156 18.23 -7.08 -0.89
N ARG A 157 17.46 -7.63 -1.85
CA ARG A 157 18.04 -8.31 -3.03
C ARG A 157 18.80 -7.35 -3.94
N LYS A 158 18.30 -6.12 -4.11
CA LYS A 158 19.00 -5.06 -4.87
C LYS A 158 20.43 -4.90 -4.34
N TYR A 159 20.57 -4.86 -3.01
CA TYR A 159 21.87 -4.74 -2.36
C TYR A 159 22.69 -6.02 -2.37
N PHE A 160 22.09 -7.19 -2.19
CA PHE A 160 22.80 -8.47 -2.30
C PHE A 160 23.44 -8.65 -3.70
N THR A 161 22.70 -8.31 -4.76
CA THR A 161 23.23 -8.35 -6.14
C THR A 161 24.33 -7.32 -6.34
N LEU A 162 24.21 -6.12 -5.78
CA LEU A 162 25.23 -5.06 -5.88
C LEU A 162 26.51 -5.40 -5.11
N THR A 163 26.41 -5.96 -3.89
CA THR A 163 27.56 -6.42 -3.11
C THR A 163 28.33 -7.57 -3.77
N GLY A 164 27.65 -8.38 -4.61
CA GLY A 164 28.33 -9.41 -5.40
C GLY A 164 29.10 -8.86 -6.60
N ILE A 165 28.93 -7.58 -6.95
CA ILE A 165 29.53 -6.92 -8.13
C ILE A 165 30.58 -5.86 -7.71
N LEU A 166 30.39 -5.21 -6.56
CA LEU A 166 31.28 -4.17 -6.03
C LEU A 166 32.16 -4.72 -4.91
N GLU A 167 33.48 -4.58 -5.04
CA GLU A 167 34.48 -5.04 -4.05
C GLU A 167 34.53 -4.17 -2.77
N ASP A 168 33.83 -3.03 -2.72
CA ASP A 168 33.83 -2.12 -1.57
C ASP A 168 32.56 -2.30 -0.71
N GLU A 169 32.68 -3.15 0.30
CA GLU A 169 31.63 -3.47 1.27
C GLU A 169 31.19 -2.25 2.10
N ILE A 170 32.09 -1.29 2.33
CA ILE A 170 31.83 -0.12 3.20
C ILE A 170 30.97 0.92 2.48
N LEU A 171 31.26 1.19 1.20
CA LEU A 171 30.42 2.08 0.41
C LEU A 171 29.03 1.48 0.18
N THR A 172 28.96 0.17 -0.06
CA THR A 172 27.70 -0.53 -0.31
C THR A 172 26.82 -0.61 0.94
N SER A 173 27.42 -0.81 2.13
CA SER A 173 26.68 -0.82 3.39
C SER A 173 26.12 0.56 3.77
N ASN A 174 26.89 1.63 3.58
CA ASN A 174 26.43 3.00 3.81
C ASN A 174 25.31 3.40 2.84
N ALA A 175 25.47 3.10 1.55
CA ALA A 175 24.42 3.34 0.54
C ALA A 175 23.13 2.58 0.89
N SER A 176 23.25 1.33 1.32
CA SER A 176 22.11 0.51 1.77
C SER A 176 21.37 1.13 2.95
N LYS A 177 22.12 1.64 3.93
CA LYS A 177 21.53 2.31 5.10
C LYS A 177 20.77 3.57 4.69
N THR A 178 21.37 4.42 3.84
CA THR A 178 20.73 5.65 3.37
C THR A 178 19.47 5.38 2.52
N GLU A 179 19.45 4.35 1.67
CA GLU A 179 18.25 4.01 0.91
C GLU A 179 17.14 3.45 1.81
N LYS A 180 17.48 2.64 2.83
CA LYS A 180 16.53 2.17 3.86
C LYS A 180 15.90 3.32 4.64
N GLU A 181 16.69 4.34 4.96
CA GLU A 181 16.22 5.52 5.70
C GLU A 181 15.30 6.42 4.84
N ASN A 182 15.48 6.42 3.51
CA ASN A 182 14.72 7.20 2.52
C ASN A 182 13.66 6.40 1.76
N THR A 183 13.37 5.18 2.23
CA THR A 183 12.29 4.33 1.71
C THR A 183 11.17 4.27 2.72
N TYR A 184 9.94 4.48 2.25
CA TYR A 184 8.75 4.47 3.09
C TYR A 184 7.71 3.49 2.56
N ILE A 185 6.94 2.89 3.48
CA ILE A 185 5.78 2.05 3.17
C ILE A 185 4.54 2.75 3.73
N LEU A 186 3.62 3.14 2.86
CA LEU A 186 2.32 3.66 3.23
C LEU A 186 1.31 2.52 3.27
N ALA A 187 0.89 2.12 4.47
CA ALA A 187 -0.19 1.16 4.66
C ALA A 187 -1.55 1.88 4.56
N LEU A 188 -2.43 1.34 3.71
CA LEU A 188 -3.76 1.83 3.43
C LEU A 188 -4.80 0.73 3.66
N ASP A 189 -6.00 1.11 4.14
CA ASP A 189 -7.17 0.22 4.11
C ASP A 189 -7.99 0.44 2.83
N GLY A 190 -8.74 -0.58 2.42
CA GLY A 190 -9.50 -0.60 1.14
C GLY A 190 -10.58 0.47 1.04
N ASP A 191 -11.08 0.94 2.18
CA ASP A 191 -12.11 1.98 2.32
C ASP A 191 -11.54 3.42 2.42
N THR A 192 -10.21 3.57 2.42
CA THR A 192 -9.56 4.83 2.71
C THR A 192 -9.21 5.61 1.43
N GLY A 193 -9.89 6.74 1.23
CA GLY A 193 -9.51 7.75 0.23
C GLY A 193 -8.52 8.78 0.80
N PHE A 194 -7.61 9.27 -0.04
CA PHE A 194 -6.63 10.27 0.40
C PHE A 194 -6.32 11.31 -0.70
N GLN A 195 -5.70 12.41 -0.27
CA GLN A 195 -5.17 13.43 -1.17
C GLN A 195 -3.63 13.40 -1.15
N PRO A 196 -2.96 13.75 -2.27
CA PRO A 196 -1.50 13.79 -2.34
C PRO A 196 -0.84 14.66 -1.24
N SER A 197 -1.49 15.77 -0.88
CA SER A 197 -1.05 16.67 0.20
C SER A 197 -0.92 15.95 1.55
N ALA A 198 -1.79 14.97 1.84
CA ALA A 198 -1.75 14.21 3.09
C ALA A 198 -0.49 13.32 3.17
N ILE A 199 -0.09 12.71 2.06
CA ILE A 199 1.15 11.90 1.99
C ILE A 199 2.37 12.79 2.20
N ILE A 200 2.40 13.97 1.56
CA ILE A 200 3.51 14.92 1.70
C ILE A 200 3.69 15.31 3.16
N LEU A 201 2.61 15.63 3.88
CA LEU A 201 2.70 15.97 5.30
C LEU A 201 3.29 14.84 6.16
N LEU A 202 2.97 13.58 5.86
CA LEU A 202 3.56 12.43 6.56
C LEU A 202 5.05 12.27 6.23
N VAL A 203 5.42 12.39 4.95
CA VAL A 203 6.81 12.32 4.50
C VAL A 203 7.63 13.44 5.14
N ASP A 204 7.11 14.67 5.15
CA ASP A 204 7.80 15.83 5.70
C ASP A 204 8.03 15.69 7.20
N ARG A 205 7.08 15.08 7.92
CA ARG A 205 7.23 14.73 9.33
C ARG A 205 8.34 13.70 9.54
N LEU A 206 8.39 12.63 8.75
CA LEU A 206 9.45 11.62 8.87
C LEU A 206 10.83 12.16 8.44
N ARG A 207 10.90 13.06 7.46
CA ARG A 207 12.16 13.71 7.08
C ARG A 207 12.70 14.61 8.19
N ARG A 208 11.82 15.40 8.82
CA ARG A 208 12.21 16.30 9.91
C ARG A 208 12.74 15.56 11.15
N TYR A 209 12.25 14.36 11.42
CA TYR A 209 12.64 13.57 12.60
C TYR A 209 13.21 12.21 12.17
N PRO A 210 14.53 12.08 11.99
CA PRO A 210 15.15 10.84 11.53
C PRO A 210 14.96 9.66 12.49
N GLY A 211 14.84 9.92 13.80
CA GLY A 211 14.56 8.90 14.82
C GLY A 211 13.12 8.38 14.84
N VAL A 212 12.21 8.97 14.06
CA VAL A 212 10.82 8.51 13.99
C VAL A 212 10.69 7.41 12.92
N GLY A 213 10.20 6.25 13.36
CA GLY A 213 10.00 5.07 12.53
C GLY A 213 8.66 5.01 11.80
N ALA A 214 7.62 5.68 12.31
CA ALA A 214 6.29 5.69 11.69
C ALA A 214 5.53 6.99 11.98
N ALA A 215 4.64 7.37 11.07
CA ALA A 215 3.71 8.49 11.22
C ALA A 215 2.32 8.08 10.74
N CYS A 216 1.31 8.32 11.56
CA CYS A 216 -0.09 8.03 11.23
C CYS A 216 -0.84 9.31 10.89
N GLY A 217 -1.63 9.29 9.82
CA GLY A 217 -2.56 10.38 9.54
C GLY A 217 -3.83 10.27 10.39
N ARG A 218 -4.56 11.38 10.46
CA ARG A 218 -5.86 11.42 11.11
C ARG A 218 -6.96 11.06 10.11
N ILE A 219 -7.70 10.00 10.41
CA ILE A 219 -8.86 9.57 9.63
C ILE A 219 -10.09 10.38 10.04
N HIS A 220 -10.88 10.81 9.07
CA HIS A 220 -12.14 11.49 9.29
C HIS A 220 -13.25 10.66 8.65
N PRO A 221 -14.15 10.03 9.43
CA PRO A 221 -15.23 9.23 8.88
C PRO A 221 -16.23 10.14 8.15
N THR A 222 -16.52 9.78 6.90
CA THR A 222 -17.51 10.44 6.04
C THR A 222 -18.84 9.70 6.10
N GLY A 223 -19.95 10.43 6.05
CA GLY A 223 -21.30 9.86 6.09
C GLY A 223 -22.22 10.55 7.10
N THR A 224 -23.46 10.06 7.17
CA THR A 224 -24.53 10.61 8.01
C THR A 224 -25.21 9.50 8.79
N GLY A 225 -25.52 9.75 10.07
CA GLY A 225 -26.31 8.85 10.91
C GLY A 225 -25.69 8.59 12.29
N PRO A 226 -26.44 7.95 13.20
CA PRO A 226 -26.02 7.72 14.58
C PRO A 226 -24.73 6.90 14.69
N MET A 227 -24.55 5.93 13.79
CA MET A 227 -23.35 5.08 13.75
C MET A 227 -22.09 5.89 13.38
N VAL A 228 -22.20 6.78 12.40
CA VAL A 228 -21.09 7.67 12.00
C VAL A 228 -20.77 8.67 13.11
N TRP A 229 -21.77 9.15 13.84
CA TRP A 229 -21.55 10.03 15.00
C TRP A 229 -20.83 9.29 16.13
N TYR A 230 -21.22 8.05 16.38
CA TYR A 230 -20.53 7.19 17.35
C TYR A 230 -19.07 6.94 16.95
N GLN A 231 -18.82 6.60 15.68
CA GLN A 231 -17.46 6.47 15.15
C GLN A 231 -16.67 7.78 15.30
N LYS A 232 -17.25 8.94 14.95
CA LYS A 232 -16.60 10.26 15.14
C LYS A 232 -16.23 10.49 16.60
N PHE A 233 -17.11 10.12 17.53
CA PHE A 233 -16.86 10.21 18.96
C PHE A 233 -15.72 9.28 19.40
N GLU A 234 -15.76 8.00 19.05
CA GLU A 234 -14.68 7.05 19.39
C GLU A 234 -13.33 7.50 18.83
N TYR A 235 -13.29 7.91 17.55
CA TYR A 235 -12.07 8.43 16.93
C TYR A 235 -11.57 9.71 17.63
N ALA A 236 -12.45 10.63 18.02
CA ALA A 236 -12.06 11.83 18.74
C ALA A 236 -11.52 11.51 20.14
N VAL A 237 -12.17 10.61 20.88
CA VAL A 237 -11.74 10.19 22.22
C VAL A 237 -10.40 9.46 22.16
N GLY A 238 -10.24 8.51 21.23
CA GLY A 238 -8.96 7.82 21.01
C GLY A 238 -7.85 8.79 20.61
N HIS A 239 -8.16 9.78 19.78
CA HIS A 239 -7.17 10.80 19.40
C HIS A 239 -6.79 11.72 20.58
N TRP A 240 -7.74 12.13 21.41
CA TRP A 240 -7.46 13.05 22.52
C TRP A 240 -6.84 12.38 23.73
N LEU A 241 -7.21 11.13 24.05
CA LEU A 241 -6.71 10.43 25.23
C LEU A 241 -5.53 9.53 24.88
N GLN A 242 -5.69 8.65 23.89
CA GLN A 242 -4.69 7.62 23.58
C GLN A 242 -3.48 8.21 22.87
N LYS A 243 -3.66 9.05 21.84
CA LYS A 243 -2.52 9.67 21.14
C LYS A 243 -1.77 10.69 21.99
N THR A 244 -2.46 11.39 22.90
CA THR A 244 -1.79 12.28 23.88
C THR A 244 -0.97 11.47 24.88
N ALA A 245 -1.49 10.33 25.37
CA ALA A 245 -0.74 9.44 26.24
C ALA A 245 0.48 8.82 25.52
N GLU A 246 0.32 8.35 24.29
CA GLU A 246 1.41 7.83 23.46
C GLU A 246 2.49 8.87 23.18
N HIS A 247 2.11 10.14 22.96
CA HIS A 247 3.04 11.24 22.80
C HIS A 247 3.84 11.53 24.08
N VAL A 248 3.19 11.47 25.25
CA VAL A 248 3.87 11.63 26.55
C VAL A 248 4.80 10.45 26.85
N LEU A 249 4.41 9.23 26.48
CA LEU A 249 5.19 8.01 26.70
C LEU A 249 6.29 7.78 25.64
N GLY A 250 6.29 8.56 24.56
CA GLY A 250 7.26 8.42 23.46
C GLY A 250 7.14 7.12 22.67
N CYS A 251 6.04 6.38 22.82
CA CYS A 251 5.80 5.09 22.19
C CYS A 251 4.37 5.05 21.64
N VAL A 252 4.23 4.75 20.35
CA VAL A 252 2.92 4.52 19.72
C VAL A 252 2.53 3.07 20.01
N LEU A 253 1.46 2.87 20.79
CA LEU A 253 1.03 1.54 21.19
C LEU A 253 0.36 0.82 20.03
N CYS A 254 -0.49 1.51 19.26
CA CYS A 254 -0.94 1.03 17.96
C CYS A 254 -1.07 2.16 16.94
N SER A 255 -0.49 1.90 15.76
CA SER A 255 -0.63 2.74 14.57
C SER A 255 -1.84 2.22 13.78
N PRO A 256 -2.96 2.96 13.73
CA PRO A 256 -4.13 2.50 12.97
C PRO A 256 -3.74 2.28 11.50
N GLY A 257 -3.97 1.06 10.99
CA GLY A 257 -3.48 0.60 9.69
C GLY A 257 -4.09 1.30 8.47
N CYS A 258 -5.09 2.18 8.66
CA CYS A 258 -5.86 2.77 7.58
C CYS A 258 -5.10 3.84 6.78
N PHE A 259 -4.20 4.60 7.42
CA PHE A 259 -3.34 5.59 6.74
C PHE A 259 -2.06 5.85 7.55
N SER A 260 -1.12 4.91 7.45
CA SER A 260 0.11 4.92 8.25
C SER A 260 1.35 4.78 7.37
N LEU A 261 2.28 5.71 7.51
CA LEU A 261 3.56 5.72 6.79
C LEU A 261 4.67 5.20 7.69
N TYR A 262 5.35 4.15 7.27
CA TYR A 262 6.44 3.49 7.99
C TYR A 262 7.76 3.69 7.26
N ARG A 263 8.83 3.96 8.00
CA ARG A 263 10.19 3.97 7.46
C ARG A 263 10.69 2.54 7.30
N ALA A 264 11.25 2.20 6.14
CA ALA A 264 11.77 0.86 5.88
C ALA A 264 12.87 0.46 6.89
N ALA A 265 13.77 1.38 7.24
CA ALA A 265 14.78 1.16 8.28
C ALA A 265 14.20 0.71 9.63
N ALA A 266 13.06 1.27 10.05
CA ALA A 266 12.42 0.90 11.32
C ALA A 266 11.71 -0.46 11.24
N LEU A 267 11.13 -0.81 10.09
CA LEU A 267 10.51 -2.11 9.88
C LEU A 267 11.53 -3.24 9.71
N MET A 268 12.72 -2.92 9.18
CA MET A 268 13.82 -3.86 8.99
C MET A 268 14.68 -4.08 10.23
N ASP A 269 14.38 -3.40 11.33
CA ASP A 269 15.08 -3.59 12.59
C ASP A 269 14.88 -5.01 13.12
N ASP A 270 15.81 -5.46 13.97
CA ASP A 270 15.93 -6.87 14.33
C ASP A 270 14.64 -7.41 14.95
N ASN A 271 14.18 -8.54 14.40
CA ASN A 271 13.01 -9.29 14.83
C ASN A 271 11.63 -8.62 14.65
N VAL A 272 11.52 -7.42 14.08
CA VAL A 272 10.22 -6.75 13.90
C VAL A 272 9.31 -7.56 12.98
N VAL A 273 9.68 -7.73 11.70
CA VAL A 273 8.83 -8.47 10.74
C VAL A 273 8.69 -9.94 11.14
N LYS A 274 9.75 -10.54 11.71
CA LYS A 274 9.77 -11.95 12.14
C LYS A 274 8.72 -12.21 13.22
N LYS A 275 8.56 -11.30 14.19
CA LYS A 275 7.56 -11.44 15.26
C LYS A 275 6.14 -11.56 14.71
N TYR A 276 5.80 -10.79 13.67
CA TYR A 276 4.48 -10.79 13.05
C TYR A 276 4.20 -12.02 12.17
N THR A 277 5.22 -12.78 11.74
CA THR A 277 5.02 -14.05 11.01
C THR A 277 4.56 -15.21 11.88
N THR A 278 4.73 -15.10 13.19
CA THR A 278 4.45 -16.17 14.13
C THR A 278 2.95 -16.47 14.13
N LYS A 279 2.59 -17.76 13.99
CA LYS A 279 1.19 -18.18 14.02
C LYS A 279 0.64 -17.91 15.43
N ALA A 280 -0.49 -17.21 15.52
CA ALA A 280 -1.15 -17.00 16.79
C ALA A 280 -1.66 -18.35 17.33
N THR A 281 -1.14 -18.75 18.48
CA THR A 281 -1.53 -19.97 19.20
C THR A 281 -2.25 -19.68 20.51
N GLU A 282 -2.13 -18.46 21.03
CA GLU A 282 -2.65 -18.06 22.34
C GLU A 282 -3.60 -16.87 22.21
N GLY A 283 -4.53 -16.71 23.16
CA GLY A 283 -5.54 -15.64 23.13
C GLY A 283 -4.93 -14.24 22.97
N HIS A 284 -3.83 -13.95 23.66
CA HIS A 284 -3.14 -12.67 23.57
C HIS A 284 -2.47 -12.47 22.19
N HIS A 285 -2.02 -13.54 21.53
CA HIS A 285 -1.48 -13.48 20.17
C HIS A 285 -2.56 -13.12 19.15
N PHE A 286 -3.82 -13.52 19.36
CA PHE A 286 -4.91 -13.11 18.48
C PHE A 286 -5.21 -11.61 18.60
N VAL A 287 -5.12 -11.06 19.81
CA VAL A 287 -5.33 -9.63 20.06
C VAL A 287 -4.17 -8.79 19.50
N GLN A 288 -2.93 -9.12 19.89
CA GLN A 288 -1.74 -8.36 19.49
C GLN A 288 -1.40 -8.51 18.01
N TYR A 289 -1.61 -9.70 17.44
CA TYR A 289 -1.14 -9.96 16.09
C TYR A 289 -2.26 -9.99 15.04
N ASP A 290 -3.50 -10.37 15.39
CA ASP A 290 -4.62 -10.49 14.45
C ASP A 290 -5.59 -9.29 14.49
N GLN A 291 -5.71 -8.59 15.62
CA GLN A 291 -6.58 -7.41 15.78
C GLN A 291 -5.83 -6.07 15.74
N GLY A 292 -4.50 -6.07 15.70
CA GLY A 292 -3.72 -4.84 15.53
C GLY A 292 -3.88 -3.82 16.67
N MET A 293 -3.82 -4.30 17.92
CA MET A 293 -3.47 -3.46 19.08
C MET A 293 -1.96 -3.47 19.32
#